data_AF-A0A9E2X4W2-F1
#
_entry.id   AF-A0A9E2X4W2-F1
#
_cell.length_a   1.000
_cell.length_b   1.000
_cell.length_c   1.000
_cell.angle_alpha   90.00
_cell.angle_beta   90.00
_cell.angle_gamma   90.00
#
_symmetry.space_group_name_H-M   'P 1'
#
loop_
_entity.id
_entity.type
_entity.pdbx_description
1 polymer ?
#
loop_
_entity_poly.entity_id
_entity_poly.type
_entity_poly.pdbx_seq_one_letter_code
_entity_poly.pdbx_strand_id
1 'polypeptide(L)' 'MEKFEAAKLEGMMTASRMYLQVIADYIRDNVPEDHRRPFLVKVGTAMAELLDVSWTLHDMYPDLDPDAGKPRRRPETQT' A
#
# COMPACT_ATOMS: atom_id res chain seq x y z
N MET A 1 -18.77 5.93 -5.15
CA MET A 1 -17.44 6.35 -4.68
C MET A 1 -17.00 7.51 -5.55
N GLU A 2 -16.50 8.59 -4.98
CA GLU A 2 -15.95 9.74 -5.71
C GLU A 2 -14.45 9.58 -5.99
N LYS A 3 -13.90 10.27 -7.00
CA LYS A 3 -12.46 10.19 -7.36
C LYS A 3 -11.52 10.53 -6.20
N PHE A 4 -11.94 11.45 -5.31
CA PHE A 4 -11.17 11.80 -4.12
C PHE A 4 -11.11 10.67 -3.09
N GLU A 5 -12.20 9.92 -2.92
CA GLU A 5 -12.25 8.75 -2.03
C GLU A 5 -11.39 7.61 -2.59
N ALA A 6 -11.44 7.39 -3.91
CA ALA A 6 -10.57 6.45 -4.60
C ALA A 6 -9.08 6.78 -4.38
N ALA A 7 -8.69 8.05 -4.47
CA ALA A 7 -7.29 8.46 -4.28
C ALA A 7 -6.82 8.24 -2.84
N LYS A 8 -7.70 8.49 -1.85
CA LYS A 8 -7.41 8.14 -0.45
C LYS A 8 -7.22 6.64 -0.27
N LEU A 9 -8.08 5.82 -0.88
CA LEU A 9 -7.99 4.37 -0.77
C LEU A 9 -6.69 3.86 -1.40
N GLU A 10 -6.32 4.34 -2.59
CA GLU A 10 -5.04 3.97 -3.23
C GLU A 10 -3.82 4.39 -2.39
N GLY A 11 -3.87 5.57 -1.78
CA GLY A 11 -2.86 6.01 -0.82
C GLY A 11 -2.73 5.06 0.38
N MET A 12 -3.86 4.58 0.92
CA MET A 12 -3.87 3.58 2.00
C MET A 12 -3.32 2.22 1.54
N MET A 13 -3.68 1.75 0.34
CA MET A 13 -3.16 0.49 -0.21
C MET A 13 -1.64 0.56 -0.37
N THR A 14 -1.14 1.67 -0.93
CA THR A 14 0.31 1.90 -1.10
C THR A 14 1.04 1.90 0.24
N ALA A 15 0.53 2.61 1.24
CA ALA A 15 1.12 2.63 2.58
C ALA A 15 1.12 1.23 3.23
N SER A 16 0.00 0.50 3.16
CA SER A 16 -0.11 -0.86 3.68
C SER A 16 0.88 -1.83 3.01
N ARG A 17 1.07 -1.74 1.68
CA ARG A 17 2.07 -2.53 0.95
C ARG A 17 3.48 -2.28 1.48
N MET A 18 3.84 -1.02 1.77
CA MET A 18 5.15 -0.68 2.36
C MET A 18 5.34 -1.33 3.73
N TYR A 19 4.33 -1.27 4.61
CA TYR A 19 4.41 -1.92 5.92
C TYR A 19 4.51 -3.45 5.81
N LEU A 20 3.74 -4.07 4.93
CA LEU A 20 3.82 -5.51 4.67
C LEU A 20 5.20 -5.91 4.13
N GLN A 21 5.83 -5.06 3.30
CA GLN A 21 7.18 -5.29 2.80
C GLN A 21 8.20 -5.29 3.95
N VAL A 22 8.14 -4.30 4.84
CA VAL A 22 8.99 -4.24 6.04
C VAL A 22 8.79 -5.48 6.94
N ILE A 23 7.55 -5.93 7.12
CA ILE A 23 7.25 -7.15 7.89
C ILE A 23 7.85 -8.38 7.20
N ALA A 24 7.72 -8.51 5.87
CA ALA A 24 8.29 -9.61 5.12
C ALA A 24 9.82 -9.67 5.27
N ASP A 25 10.48 -8.51 5.19
CA ASP A 25 11.94 -8.41 5.31
C ASP A 25 12.37 -8.76 6.74
N TYR A 26 11.69 -8.23 7.76
CA TYR A 26 11.94 -8.63 9.15
C TYR A 26 11.83 -10.15 9.36
N ILE A 27 10.79 -10.78 8.80
CA ILE A 27 10.60 -12.24 8.88
C ILE A 27 11.76 -12.98 8.18
N ARG A 28 12.18 -12.53 7.00
CA ARG A 28 13.29 -13.17 6.27
C ARG A 28 14.59 -13.13 7.05
N ASP A 29 14.85 -12.01 7.73
CA ASP A 29 16.12 -11.74 8.40
C ASP A 29 16.18 -12.33 9.82
N ASN A 30 15.04 -12.47 10.50
CA ASN A 30 15.01 -12.81 11.93
C ASN A 30 14.34 -14.15 12.26
N VAL A 31 13.55 -14.72 11.36
CA VAL A 31 12.87 -16.01 11.59
C VAL A 31 13.66 -17.14 10.92
N PRO A 32 13.94 -18.26 11.62
CA PRO A 32 14.61 -19.41 11.04
C PRO A 32 13.97 -19.88 9.73
N GLU A 33 14.80 -20.35 8.80
CA GLU A 33 14.38 -20.65 7.43
C GLU A 33 13.28 -21.72 7.34
N ASP A 34 13.31 -22.71 8.22
CA ASP A 34 12.33 -23.78 8.36
C ASP A 34 10.98 -23.30 8.94
N HIS A 35 10.95 -22.13 9.58
CA HIS A 35 9.76 -21.58 10.24
C HIS A 35 9.15 -20.37 9.53
N ARG A 36 9.90 -19.66 8.66
CA ARG A 36 9.44 -18.40 8.06
C ARG A 36 8.38 -18.54 6.96
N ARG A 37 8.34 -19.67 6.25
CA ARG A 37 7.51 -19.86 5.04
C ARG A 37 6.01 -19.58 5.27
N PRO A 38 5.35 -20.09 6.33
CA PRO A 38 3.92 -19.84 6.54
C PRO A 38 3.59 -18.35 6.73
N PHE A 39 4.48 -17.60 7.39
CA PHE A 39 4.29 -16.16 7.60
C PHE A 39 4.45 -15.38 6.28
N LEU A 40 5.49 -15.69 5.51
CA LEU A 40 5.72 -15.05 4.21
C LEU A 40 4.57 -15.30 3.22
N VAL A 41 3.96 -16.49 3.24
CA VAL A 41 2.77 -16.79 2.43
C VAL A 41 1.58 -15.91 2.83
N LYS A 42 1.34 -15.71 4.13
CA LYS A 42 0.27 -14.83 4.61
C LYS A 42 0.50 -13.37 4.22
N VAL A 43 1.73 -12.89 4.36
CA VAL A 43 2.10 -11.53 3.93
C VAL A 43 1.92 -11.37 2.42
N GLY A 44 2.39 -12.32 1.61
CA GLY A 44 2.21 -12.29 0.16
C GLY A 44 0.73 -12.33 -0.26
N THR A 45 -0.10 -13.09 0.44
CA THR A 45 -1.56 -13.14 0.18
C THR A 45 -2.20 -11.78 0.46
N ALA A 46 -1.89 -11.15 1.59
CA ALA A 46 -2.39 -9.80 1.90
C ALA A 46 -1.92 -8.76 0.86
N MET A 47 -0.67 -8.84 0.40
CA MET A 47 -0.18 -7.95 -0.68
C MET A 47 -0.96 -8.14 -1.98
N ALA A 48 -1.31 -9.38 -2.34
CA ALA A 48 -2.10 -9.68 -3.53
C ALA A 48 -3.51 -9.08 -3.43
N GLU A 49 -4.19 -9.23 -2.28
CA GLU A 49 -5.51 -8.61 -2.06
C GLU A 49 -5.47 -7.09 -2.17
N LEU A 50 -4.42 -6.43 -1.65
CA LEU A 50 -4.26 -4.98 -1.80
C LEU A 50 -4.03 -4.57 -3.26
N LEU A 51 -3.32 -5.39 -4.05
CA LEU A 51 -3.13 -5.17 -5.48
C LEU A 51 -4.48 -5.28 -6.20
N ASP A 52 -5.27 -6.32 -5.96
CA ASP A 52 -6.57 -6.49 -6.60
C ASP A 52 -7.50 -5.29 -6.36
N VAL A 53 -7.48 -4.72 -5.15
CA VAL A 53 -8.20 -3.47 -4.85
C VAL A 53 -7.66 -2.31 -5.68
N SER A 54 -6.34 -2.18 -5.80
CA SER A 54 -5.69 -1.11 -6.58
C SER A 54 -6.01 -1.21 -8.08
N TRP A 55 -6.06 -2.43 -8.63
CA TRP A 55 -6.49 -2.69 -10.01
C TRP A 55 -7.95 -2.29 -10.21
N THR A 56 -8.83 -2.66 -9.28
CA THR A 56 -10.24 -2.24 -9.30
C THR A 56 -10.37 -0.71 -9.29
N LEU A 57 -9.56 -0.02 -8.49
CA LEU A 57 -9.52 1.44 -8.46
C LEU A 57 -9.02 2.04 -9.78
N HIS A 58 -7.99 1.45 -10.39
CA HIS A 58 -7.46 1.88 -11.69
C HIS A 58 -8.48 1.70 -12.82
N ASP A 59 -9.22 0.60 -12.84
CA ASP A 59 -10.28 0.36 -13.83
C ASP A 59 -11.41 1.39 -13.70
N MET A 60 -11.76 1.79 -12.47
CA MET A 60 -12.77 2.82 -12.22
C MET A 60 -12.24 4.25 -12.49
N TYR A 61 -10.96 4.48 -12.25
CA TYR A 61 -10.29 5.77 -12.30
C TYR A 61 -8.89 5.62 -12.93
N PRO A 62 -8.78 5.53 -14.27
CA PRO A 62 -7.50 5.25 -14.92
C PRO A 62 -6.47 6.38 -14.76
N ASP A 63 -6.94 7.59 -14.48
CA ASP A 63 -6.14 8.79 -14.21
C ASP A 63 -6.07 9.12 -12.70
N LEU A 64 -6.21 8.09 -11.86
CA LEU A 64 -6.07 8.22 -10.41
C LEU A 64 -4.61 8.46 -10.04
N ASP A 65 -4.33 9.65 -9.50
CA ASP A 65 -3.06 9.94 -8.87
C ASP A 65 -3.14 9.57 -7.37
N PRO A 66 -2.35 8.59 -6.88
CA PRO A 66 -2.29 8.20 -5.47
C PRO A 66 -1.95 9.38 -4.54
N ASP A 67 -1.23 10.38 -5.06
CA ASP A 67 -0.79 11.55 -4.30
C ASP A 67 -1.86 12.63 -4.22
N ALA A 68 -2.90 12.58 -5.06
CA ALA A 68 -4.00 13.54 -5.04
C ALA A 68 -4.84 13.48 -3.75
N GLY A 69 -4.80 12.34 -3.03
CA GLY A 69 -5.47 12.16 -1.74
C GLY A 69 -4.65 12.63 -0.53
N LYS A 70 -3.35 12.95 -0.71
CA LYS A 70 -2.48 13.41 0.38
C LYS A 70 -2.87 14.84 0.79
N PRO A 71 -2.83 15.19 2.09
CA PRO A 71 -3.00 16.58 2.51
C PRO A 71 -1.98 17.43 1.76
N ARG A 72 -2.44 18.42 0.98
CA ARG A 72 -1.53 19.40 0.37
C ARG A 72 -0.74 20.03 1.50
N ARG A 73 0.58 19.81 1.52
CA ARG A 73 1.47 20.57 2.42
C ARG A 73 1.16 22.04 2.19
N ARG A 74 0.80 22.77 3.24
CA ARG A 74 0.69 24.23 3.13
C ARG A 74 2.02 24.72 2.58
N PRO A 75 2.04 25.63 1.59
CA PRO A 75 3.29 26.20 1.12
C PRO A 75 3.99 26.77 2.34
N GLU A 76 5.21 26.29 2.58
CA GLU A 76 6.07 26.77 3.64
C GLU A 76 6.18 28.28 3.45
N THR A 77 5.76 29.04 4.46
CA THR A 77 5.86 30.49 4.47
C THR A 77 7.33 30.84 4.27
N GLN A 78 7.68 31.29 3.07
CA GLN A 78 8.99 31.87 2.80
C GLN A 78 9.14 33.06 3.76
N THR A 79 10.06 32.92 4.72
CA THR A 79 10.50 34.00 5.60
C THR A 79 12.00 34.01 5.65
#